data_AF-A0A1M7RPX1-F1
#
_entry.id   AF-A0A1M7RPX1-F1
#
_cell.length_a   1.000
_cell.length_b   1.000
_cell.length_c   1.000
_cell.angle_alpha   90.00
_cell.angle_beta   90.00
_cell.angle_gamma   90.00
#
_symmetry.space_group_name_H-M   'P 1'
#
loop_
_entity.id
_entity.type
_entity.pdbx_description
1 polymer ?
#
loop_
_entity_poly.entity_id
_entity_poly.type
_entity_poly.pdbx_seq_one_letter_code
_entity_poly.pdbx_strand_id
1 'polypeptide(L)'
;MSSPLPTGDRMDLDNLPDYWQVLSGELRDVERLPPLNTHRLLSARAFDESQVAGPRTYMAVTRYLNVARDNHEALLALLEHRGATLWAPWSLLRPTFEAAFYATWILDPEQGKERRVRGLRCEVRDFRERRNHRAAFKILPELRDAIDEAERREGATSLRTYKDEAAKLGVDFDGVQQARSAEPPATPQSEAPVVRPSDGEASATGFPGSAWRPPCRTAWRRGLMG
;
A
#
# COMPACT_ATOMS: atom_id res chain seq x y z
N MET A 1 -24.03 -36.69 14.99
CA MET A 1 -24.46 -36.00 13.77
C MET A 1 -23.88 -34.61 13.83
N SER A 2 -22.77 -34.36 13.13
CA SER A 2 -22.12 -33.04 13.11
C SER A 2 -22.95 -32.12 12.23
N SER A 3 -23.45 -31.01 12.79
CA SER A 3 -24.03 -29.94 11.98
C SER A 3 -22.98 -29.48 10.97
N PRO A 4 -23.30 -29.40 9.66
CA PRO A 4 -22.42 -28.76 8.71
C PRO A 4 -22.22 -27.32 9.17
N LEU A 5 -20.96 -26.89 9.27
CA LEU A 5 -20.65 -25.47 9.42
C LEU A 5 -21.35 -24.73 8.26
N PRO A 6 -21.85 -23.50 8.46
CA PRO A 6 -22.57 -22.73 7.44
C PRO A 6 -21.70 -22.30 6.25
N THR A 7 -20.47 -22.80 6.16
CA THR A 7 -19.61 -22.73 4.99
C THR A 7 -19.90 -23.96 4.14
N GLY A 8 -20.84 -23.83 3.19
CA GLY A 8 -20.95 -24.78 2.09
C GLY A 8 -19.60 -24.94 1.38
N ASP A 9 -19.40 -26.06 0.68
CA ASP A 9 -18.17 -26.40 -0.07
C ASP A 9 -17.66 -25.29 -1.02
N ARG A 10 -18.51 -24.29 -1.30
CA ARG A 10 -18.18 -23.11 -2.08
C ARG A 10 -18.83 -21.88 -1.46
N MET A 11 -18.02 -20.85 -1.18
CA MET A 11 -18.51 -19.56 -0.68
C MET A 11 -19.23 -18.83 -1.81
N ASP A 12 -20.42 -18.29 -1.54
CA ASP A 12 -21.08 -17.37 -2.47
C ASP A 12 -20.38 -16.01 -2.41
N LEU A 13 -19.89 -15.56 -3.57
CA LEU A 13 -19.08 -14.36 -3.70
C LEU A 13 -19.86 -13.24 -4.41
N ASP A 14 -21.15 -13.44 -4.71
CA ASP A 14 -22.03 -12.44 -5.30
C ASP A 14 -21.38 -11.80 -6.56
N ASN A 15 -21.28 -10.47 -6.64
CA ASN A 15 -20.67 -9.77 -7.78
C ASN A 15 -19.15 -9.58 -7.67
N LEU A 16 -18.50 -10.15 -6.65
CA LEU A 16 -17.06 -9.99 -6.42
C LEU A 16 -16.20 -10.44 -7.61
N PRO A 17 -16.54 -11.53 -8.35
CA PRO A 17 -15.84 -11.91 -9.57
C PRO A 17 -15.80 -10.81 -10.66
N ASP A 18 -16.86 -10.02 -10.80
CA ASP A 18 -16.90 -8.95 -11.80
C ASP A 18 -15.92 -7.83 -11.47
N TYR A 19 -15.82 -7.46 -10.19
CA TYR A 19 -14.82 -6.48 -9.74
C TYR A 19 -13.39 -6.97 -9.97
N TRP A 20 -13.13 -8.26 -9.81
CA TRP A 20 -11.81 -8.85 -10.08
C TRP A 20 -11.46 -8.81 -11.56
N GLN A 21 -12.43 -9.03 -12.45
CA GLN A 21 -12.21 -8.90 -13.89
C GLN A 21 -11.83 -7.47 -14.26
N VAL A 22 -12.46 -6.47 -13.66
CA VAL A 22 -12.11 -5.05 -13.85
C VAL A 22 -10.67 -4.79 -13.40
N LEU A 23 -10.31 -5.20 -12.17
CA LEU A 23 -8.95 -5.02 -11.65
C LEU A 23 -7.88 -5.72 -12.51
N SER A 24 -8.18 -6.94 -12.95
CA SER A 24 -7.31 -7.72 -13.84
C SER A 24 -7.20 -7.08 -15.24
N GLY A 25 -8.23 -6.36 -15.67
CA GLY A 25 -8.21 -5.56 -16.90
C GLY A 25 -7.27 -4.36 -16.77
N GLU A 26 -7.46 -3.55 -15.72
CA GLU A 26 -6.61 -2.38 -15.43
C GLU A 26 -5.13 -2.76 -15.27
N LEU A 27 -4.84 -3.86 -14.57
CA LEU A 27 -3.46 -4.38 -14.44
C LEU A 27 -2.86 -4.75 -15.79
N ARG A 28 -3.60 -5.48 -16.64
CA ARG A 28 -3.15 -5.84 -17.98
C ARG A 28 -2.94 -4.62 -18.86
N ASP A 29 -3.78 -3.61 -18.73
CA ASP A 29 -3.63 -2.36 -19.48
C ASP A 29 -2.36 -1.62 -19.06
N VAL A 30 -2.05 -1.59 -17.76
CA VAL A 30 -0.78 -1.03 -17.24
C VAL A 30 0.43 -1.81 -17.75
N GLU A 31 0.39 -3.14 -17.75
CA GLU A 31 1.48 -3.99 -18.27
C GLU A 31 1.71 -3.81 -19.78
N ARG A 32 0.65 -3.48 -20.52
CA ARG A 32 0.69 -3.22 -21.97
C ARG A 32 1.10 -1.80 -22.32
N LEU A 33 1.23 -0.91 -21.35
CA LEU A 33 1.70 0.45 -21.62
C LEU A 33 3.10 0.37 -22.23
N PRO A 34 3.34 1.11 -23.34
CA PRO A 34 4.67 1.16 -23.93
C PRO A 34 5.65 1.70 -22.88
N PRO A 35 6.90 1.17 -22.86
CA PRO A 35 7.87 1.65 -21.91
C PRO A 35 8.14 3.14 -22.18
N LEU A 36 8.28 3.91 -21.09
CA LEU A 36 8.30 5.38 -21.10
C LEU A 36 9.41 6.01 -21.96
N ASN A 37 10.40 5.20 -22.35
CA ASN A 37 11.50 5.56 -23.24
C ASN A 37 11.11 5.55 -24.73
N THR A 38 10.01 4.88 -25.11
CA THR A 38 9.63 4.67 -26.52
C THR A 38 8.84 5.84 -27.10
N HIS A 39 8.13 6.57 -26.24
CA HIS A 39 7.41 7.78 -26.60
C HIS A 39 7.89 8.89 -25.67
N ARG A 40 8.21 10.07 -26.20
CA ARG A 40 8.59 11.28 -25.42
C ARG A 40 7.40 11.82 -24.61
N LEU A 41 6.71 10.95 -23.88
CA LEU A 41 5.57 11.27 -23.04
C LEU A 41 6.11 11.93 -21.78
N LEU A 42 5.94 13.24 -21.71
CA LEU A 42 6.16 14.01 -20.49
C LEU A 42 5.10 13.60 -19.47
N SER A 43 5.42 12.57 -18.68
CA SER A 43 4.61 12.13 -17.54
C SER A 43 5.31 12.50 -16.24
N ALA A 44 4.53 12.65 -15.16
CA ALA A 44 5.07 12.85 -13.82
C ALA A 44 6.10 11.76 -13.46
N ARG A 45 5.84 10.52 -13.88
CA ARG A 45 6.75 9.39 -13.72
C ARG A 45 8.05 9.57 -14.50
N ALA A 46 7.99 9.91 -15.78
CA ALA A 46 9.20 10.11 -16.59
C ALA A 46 10.09 11.24 -16.04
N PHE A 47 9.46 12.33 -15.55
CA PHE A 47 10.18 13.40 -14.89
C PHE A 47 10.80 12.95 -13.57
N ASP A 48 10.06 12.23 -12.73
CA ASP A 48 10.58 11.75 -11.46
C ASP A 48 11.72 10.73 -11.65
N GLU A 49 11.57 9.77 -12.58
CA GLU A 49 12.58 8.75 -12.91
C GLU A 49 13.90 9.35 -13.44
N SER A 50 13.86 10.54 -14.05
CA SER A 50 15.09 11.23 -14.46
C SER A 50 15.82 11.91 -13.29
N GLN A 51 15.22 11.95 -12.10
CA GLN A 51 15.75 12.63 -10.92
C GLN A 51 16.30 11.63 -9.89
N VAL A 52 17.06 12.14 -8.92
CA VAL A 52 17.63 11.33 -7.83
C VAL A 52 16.52 10.62 -7.05
N ALA A 53 16.71 9.32 -6.75
CA ALA A 53 15.75 8.41 -6.12
C ALA A 53 14.44 8.15 -6.90
N GLY A 54 14.29 8.73 -8.09
CA GLY A 54 13.16 8.52 -8.99
C GLY A 54 12.92 7.05 -9.36
N PRO A 55 13.92 6.38 -9.98
CA PRO A 55 13.76 4.99 -10.40
C PRO A 55 13.38 4.06 -9.25
N ARG A 56 13.99 4.26 -8.07
CA ARG A 56 13.68 3.47 -6.87
C ARG A 56 12.24 3.62 -6.41
N THR A 57 11.70 4.84 -6.50
CA THR A 57 10.32 5.12 -6.12
C THR A 57 9.35 4.25 -6.92
N TYR A 58 9.54 4.19 -8.24
CA TYR A 58 8.66 3.39 -9.10
C TYR A 58 8.96 1.89 -9.05
N MET A 59 10.21 1.49 -8.77
CA MET A 59 10.54 0.10 -8.44
C MET A 59 9.83 -0.36 -7.15
N ALA A 60 9.81 0.49 -6.11
CA ALA A 60 9.12 0.21 -4.85
C ALA A 60 7.60 0.08 -5.05
N VAL A 61 7.01 1.04 -5.77
CA VAL A 61 5.58 1.01 -6.12
C VAL A 61 5.23 -0.26 -6.89
N THR A 62 6.02 -0.60 -7.92
CA THR A 62 5.80 -1.81 -8.72
C THR A 62 5.88 -3.06 -7.83
N ARG A 63 6.86 -3.12 -6.93
CA ARG A 63 6.99 -4.22 -5.96
C ARG A 63 5.75 -4.33 -5.07
N TYR A 64 5.28 -3.25 -4.48
CA TYR A 64 4.09 -3.29 -3.62
C TYR A 64 2.82 -3.67 -4.40
N LEU A 65 2.63 -3.17 -5.62
CA LEU A 65 1.49 -3.57 -6.45
C LEU A 65 1.52 -5.06 -6.80
N ASN A 66 2.70 -5.60 -7.13
CA ASN A 66 2.85 -7.03 -7.38
C ASN A 66 2.59 -7.86 -6.12
N VAL A 67 3.10 -7.45 -4.96
CA VAL A 67 2.78 -8.13 -3.69
C VAL A 67 1.27 -8.11 -3.42
N ALA A 68 0.60 -6.98 -3.64
CA ALA A 68 -0.85 -6.89 -3.47
C ALA A 68 -1.58 -7.85 -4.42
N ARG A 69 -1.15 -7.90 -5.68
CA ARG A 69 -1.69 -8.81 -6.69
C ARG A 69 -1.49 -10.27 -6.31
N ASP A 70 -0.28 -10.68 -5.96
CA ASP A 70 0.05 -12.07 -5.64
C ASP A 70 -0.77 -12.57 -4.44
N ASN A 71 -0.92 -11.74 -3.40
CA ASN A 71 -1.74 -12.09 -2.24
C ASN A 71 -3.23 -12.12 -2.58
N HIS A 72 -3.68 -11.24 -3.47
CA HIS A 72 -5.06 -11.25 -3.93
C HIS A 72 -5.35 -12.52 -4.74
N GLU A 73 -4.51 -12.87 -5.72
CA GLU A 73 -4.64 -14.11 -6.51
C GLU A 73 -4.61 -15.36 -5.61
N ALA A 74 -3.75 -15.38 -4.59
CA ALA A 74 -3.71 -16.46 -3.61
C ALA A 74 -5.00 -16.56 -2.78
N LEU A 75 -5.61 -15.41 -2.42
CA LEU A 75 -6.90 -15.37 -1.74
C LEU A 75 -8.00 -15.96 -2.63
N LEU A 76 -8.01 -15.62 -3.92
CA LEU A 76 -9.01 -16.16 -4.86
C LEU A 76 -8.89 -17.67 -4.97
N ALA A 77 -7.69 -18.17 -5.21
CA ALA A 77 -7.43 -19.61 -5.29
C ALA A 77 -7.85 -20.34 -4.01
N LEU A 78 -7.60 -19.75 -2.83
CA LEU A 78 -8.05 -20.31 -1.55
C LEU A 78 -9.58 -20.40 -1.48
N LEU A 79 -10.27 -19.31 -1.80
CA LEU A 79 -11.74 -19.22 -1.74
C LEU A 79 -12.40 -20.18 -2.75
N GLU A 80 -11.83 -20.34 -3.94
CA GLU A 80 -12.33 -21.23 -4.98
C GLU A 80 -12.17 -22.72 -4.63
N HIS A 81 -11.06 -23.11 -4.01
CA HIS A 81 -10.74 -24.52 -3.78
C HIS A 81 -11.18 -25.08 -2.43
N ARG A 82 -11.19 -24.26 -1.36
CA ARG A 82 -11.40 -24.74 0.02
C ARG A 82 -12.43 -23.93 0.81
N GLY A 83 -12.98 -22.87 0.21
CA GLY A 83 -13.81 -21.89 0.91
C GLY A 83 -13.03 -21.07 1.94
N ALA A 84 -13.72 -20.19 2.65
CA ALA A 84 -13.12 -19.36 3.68
C ALA A 84 -12.97 -20.15 4.99
N THR A 85 -11.73 -20.51 5.36
CA THR A 85 -11.42 -20.80 6.77
C THR A 85 -11.42 -19.50 7.56
N LEU A 86 -11.62 -19.54 8.89
CA LEU A 86 -11.81 -18.32 9.70
C LEU A 86 -10.66 -17.30 9.58
N TRP A 87 -9.42 -17.77 9.44
CA TRP A 87 -8.23 -16.93 9.53
C TRP A 87 -7.48 -16.77 8.21
N ALA A 88 -7.52 -17.76 7.31
CA ALA A 88 -6.72 -17.72 6.08
C ALA A 88 -7.06 -16.53 5.16
N PRO A 89 -8.35 -16.15 4.98
CA PRO A 89 -8.69 -14.96 4.22
C PRO A 89 -8.07 -13.70 4.83
N TRP A 90 -8.07 -13.56 6.15
CA TRP A 90 -7.50 -12.39 6.81
C TRP A 90 -5.97 -12.34 6.68
N SER A 91 -5.30 -13.49 6.72
CA SER A 91 -3.85 -13.55 6.49
C SER A 91 -3.44 -13.10 5.08
N LEU A 92 -4.32 -13.20 4.08
CA LEU A 92 -4.06 -12.80 2.69
C LEU A 92 -4.63 -11.41 2.35
N LEU A 93 -5.75 -11.04 2.96
CA LEU A 93 -6.41 -9.76 2.75
C LEU A 93 -5.57 -8.61 3.32
N ARG A 94 -4.98 -8.79 4.51
CA ARG A 94 -4.14 -7.77 5.15
C ARG A 94 -2.94 -7.34 4.28
N PRO A 95 -2.04 -8.25 3.84
CA PRO A 95 -0.90 -7.86 3.01
C PRO A 95 -1.34 -7.25 1.67
N THR A 96 -2.49 -7.67 1.13
CA THR A 96 -3.09 -7.05 -0.07
C THR A 96 -3.36 -5.56 0.17
N PHE A 97 -4.09 -5.22 1.23
CA PHE A 97 -4.41 -3.83 1.56
C PHE A 97 -3.18 -3.02 1.95
N GLU A 98 -2.29 -3.57 2.78
CA GLU A 98 -1.09 -2.86 3.23
C GLU A 98 -0.19 -2.50 2.05
N ALA A 99 0.06 -3.44 1.14
CA ALA A 99 0.90 -3.20 -0.03
C ALA A 99 0.24 -2.19 -0.99
N ALA A 100 -1.06 -2.34 -1.29
CA ALA A 100 -1.79 -1.37 -2.10
C ALA A 100 -1.79 0.04 -1.47
N PHE A 101 -1.95 0.13 -0.15
CA PHE A 101 -1.90 1.40 0.57
C PHE A 101 -0.51 2.03 0.48
N TYR A 102 0.58 1.27 0.60
CA TYR A 102 1.93 1.81 0.41
C TYR A 102 2.16 2.32 -1.00
N ALA A 103 1.71 1.59 -2.03
CA ALA A 103 1.81 2.05 -3.41
C ALA A 103 1.08 3.38 -3.61
N THR A 104 -0.17 3.48 -3.12
CA THR A 104 -0.95 4.72 -3.17
C THR A 104 -0.29 5.83 -2.37
N TRP A 105 0.16 5.56 -1.13
CA TRP A 105 0.84 6.55 -0.29
C TRP A 105 2.10 7.11 -0.94
N ILE A 106 2.86 6.31 -1.68
CA ILE A 106 4.03 6.80 -2.42
C ILE A 106 3.62 7.72 -3.57
N LEU A 107 2.56 7.37 -4.30
CA LEU A 107 2.13 8.07 -5.53
C LEU A 107 1.21 9.27 -5.28
N ASP A 108 0.53 9.29 -4.14
CA ASP A 108 -0.49 10.28 -3.76
C ASP A 108 -0.03 11.75 -3.80
N PRO A 109 1.21 12.11 -3.38
CA PRO A 109 1.65 13.50 -3.44
C PRO A 109 1.66 14.05 -4.87
N GLU A 110 1.17 15.28 -5.03
CA GLU A 110 1.29 16.03 -6.29
C GLU A 110 2.75 16.36 -6.60
N GLN A 111 3.56 16.64 -5.56
CA GLN A 111 4.96 17.03 -5.70
C GLN A 111 5.88 15.82 -5.91
N GLY A 112 6.62 15.81 -7.02
CA GLY A 112 7.57 14.74 -7.35
C GLY A 112 8.71 14.56 -6.35
N LYS A 113 9.15 15.65 -5.69
CA LYS A 113 10.12 15.55 -4.58
C LYS A 113 9.56 14.71 -3.43
N GLU A 114 8.30 14.91 -3.07
CA GLU A 114 7.67 14.20 -1.96
C GLU A 114 7.46 12.72 -2.29
N ARG A 115 6.99 12.40 -3.51
CA ARG A 115 6.91 11.00 -3.99
C ARG A 115 8.25 10.28 -3.85
N ARG A 116 9.34 10.95 -4.27
CA ARG A 116 10.70 10.39 -4.19
C ARG A 116 11.20 10.19 -2.76
N VAL A 117 10.87 11.11 -1.85
CA VAL A 117 11.16 10.94 -0.42
C VAL A 117 10.36 9.77 0.17
N ARG A 118 9.07 9.64 -0.14
CA ARG A 118 8.23 8.51 0.31
C ARG A 118 8.74 7.17 -0.24
N GLY A 119 9.13 7.13 -1.52
CA GLY A 119 9.76 5.95 -2.14
C GLY A 119 11.07 5.55 -1.45
N LEU A 120 11.96 6.51 -1.20
CA LEU A 120 13.21 6.27 -0.48
C LEU A 120 12.97 5.74 0.95
N ARG A 121 11.96 6.28 1.66
CA ARG A 121 11.55 5.78 2.98
C ARG A 121 11.15 4.32 2.95
N CYS A 122 10.35 3.92 1.96
CA CYS A 122 9.97 2.51 1.79
C CYS A 122 11.18 1.61 1.52
N GLU A 123 12.11 2.02 0.66
CA GLU A 123 13.34 1.24 0.38
C GLU A 123 14.23 1.09 1.62
N VAL A 124 14.39 2.15 2.41
CA VAL A 124 15.14 2.11 3.66
C VAL A 124 14.48 1.19 4.68
N ARG A 125 13.15 1.26 4.80
CA ARG A 125 12.40 0.34 5.67
C ARG A 125 12.55 -1.10 5.20
N ASP A 126 12.33 -1.39 3.93
CA ASP A 126 12.44 -2.75 3.38
C ASP A 126 13.86 -3.30 3.55
N PHE A 127 14.90 -2.45 3.43
CA PHE A 127 16.27 -2.83 3.75
C PHE A 127 16.45 -3.22 5.23
N ARG A 128 15.86 -2.45 6.17
CA ARG A 128 15.91 -2.77 7.60
C ARG A 128 15.16 -4.05 7.92
N GLU A 129 13.96 -4.24 7.39
CA GLU A 129 13.16 -5.44 7.63
C GLU A 129 13.83 -6.69 7.04
N ARG A 130 14.43 -6.60 5.85
CA ARG A 130 15.22 -7.71 5.29
C ARG A 130 16.41 -8.08 6.18
N ARG A 131 17.08 -7.09 6.78
CA ARG A 131 18.16 -7.33 7.74
C ARG A 131 17.64 -7.98 9.02
N ASN A 132 16.54 -7.49 9.59
CA ASN A 132 15.91 -8.06 10.79
C ASN A 132 15.48 -9.51 10.55
N HIS A 133 14.83 -9.76 9.41
CA HIS A 133 14.43 -11.10 8.99
C HIS A 133 15.64 -12.04 8.91
N ARG A 134 16.71 -11.63 8.22
CA ARG A 134 17.96 -12.42 8.14
C ARG A 134 18.58 -12.68 9.52
N ALA A 135 18.61 -11.66 10.38
CA ALA A 135 19.14 -11.80 11.73
C ALA A 135 18.40 -12.88 12.54
N ALA A 136 17.07 -13.02 12.36
CA ALA A 136 16.29 -14.05 13.02
C ALA A 136 16.73 -15.49 12.63
N PHE A 137 17.23 -15.69 11.40
CA PHE A 137 17.70 -17.01 10.94
C PHE A 137 19.15 -17.32 11.33
N LYS A 138 19.92 -16.37 11.89
CA LYS A 138 21.30 -16.61 12.35
C LYS A 138 21.41 -17.56 13.56
N ILE A 139 20.28 -17.88 14.18
CA ILE A 139 20.16 -18.89 15.23
C ILE A 139 20.45 -20.28 14.65
N LEU A 140 20.15 -20.50 13.37
CA LEU A 140 20.42 -21.77 12.67
C LEU A 140 21.87 -21.81 12.19
N PRO A 141 22.72 -22.71 12.73
CA PRO A 141 24.14 -22.78 12.38
C PRO A 141 24.38 -23.01 10.88
N GLU A 142 23.50 -23.77 10.22
CA GLU A 142 23.60 -24.16 8.81
C GLU A 142 23.43 -22.97 7.86
N LEU A 143 22.72 -21.91 8.29
CA LEU A 143 22.44 -20.74 7.47
C LEU A 143 23.34 -19.54 7.79
N ARG A 144 24.08 -19.59 8.89
CA ARG A 144 24.84 -18.45 9.42
C ARG A 144 25.84 -17.89 8.40
N ASP A 145 26.69 -18.75 7.83
CA ASP A 145 27.74 -18.33 6.91
C ASP A 145 27.16 -17.74 5.60
N ALA A 146 26.06 -18.32 5.12
CA ALA A 146 25.35 -17.83 3.93
C ALA A 146 24.71 -16.45 4.19
N ILE A 147 24.15 -16.23 5.37
CA ILE A 147 23.57 -14.94 5.76
C ILE A 147 24.66 -13.88 5.90
N ASP A 148 25.78 -14.20 6.55
CA ASP A 148 26.90 -13.26 6.74
C ASP A 148 27.54 -12.86 5.40
N GLU A 149 27.64 -13.79 4.44
CA GLU A 149 28.04 -13.49 3.06
C GLU A 149 27.06 -12.56 2.36
N ALA A 150 25.75 -12.80 2.47
CA ALA A 150 24.73 -11.95 1.87
C ALA A 150 24.73 -10.54 2.47
N GLU A 151 24.90 -10.41 3.79
CA GLU A 151 25.01 -9.12 4.48
C GLU A 151 26.26 -8.34 4.06
N ARG A 152 27.41 -9.01 3.87
CA ARG A 152 28.64 -8.37 3.40
C ARG A 152 28.50 -7.80 1.99
N ARG A 153 27.83 -8.53 1.07
CA ARG A 153 27.57 -8.05 -0.29
C ARG A 153 26.64 -6.84 -0.33
N GLU A 154 25.61 -6.84 0.51
CA GLU A 154 24.51 -5.88 0.41
C GLU A 154 24.69 -4.64 1.29
N GLY A 155 25.32 -4.79 2.46
CA GLY A 155 25.31 -3.80 3.54
C GLY A 155 26.14 -2.54 3.25
N ALA A 156 27.28 -2.67 2.59
CA ALA A 156 28.17 -1.53 2.35
C ALA A 156 27.66 -0.59 1.24
N THR A 157 27.11 -1.17 0.17
CA THR A 157 26.70 -0.41 -1.01
C THR A 157 25.34 0.25 -0.81
N SER A 158 24.36 -0.50 -0.30
CA SER A 158 22.95 -0.06 -0.28
C SER A 158 22.70 1.09 0.70
N LEU A 159 23.22 1.00 1.93
CA LEU A 159 23.01 2.03 2.95
C LEU A 159 23.69 3.35 2.58
N ARG A 160 24.90 3.28 2.01
CA ARG A 160 25.61 4.46 1.51
C ARG A 160 24.80 5.14 0.41
N THR A 161 24.31 4.37 -0.56
CA THR A 161 23.47 4.91 -1.63
C THR A 161 22.21 5.60 -1.10
N TYR A 162 21.53 5.04 -0.09
CA TYR A 162 20.35 5.69 0.49
C TYR A 162 20.69 7.00 1.22
N LYS A 163 21.83 7.06 1.92
CA LYS A 163 22.33 8.29 2.55
C LYS A 163 22.65 9.36 1.52
N ASP A 164 23.34 8.98 0.45
CA ASP A 164 23.70 9.90 -0.64
C ASP A 164 22.45 10.45 -1.35
N GLU A 165 21.44 9.61 -1.55
CA GLU A 165 20.16 10.02 -2.14
C GLU A 165 19.36 10.93 -1.22
N ALA A 166 19.30 10.64 0.08
CA ALA A 166 18.68 11.52 1.07
C ALA A 166 19.34 12.91 1.08
N ALA A 167 20.67 12.95 1.10
CA ALA A 167 21.44 14.19 1.04
C ALA A 167 21.15 14.99 -0.24
N LYS A 168 21.10 14.33 -1.41
CA LYS A 168 20.77 14.96 -2.70
C LYS A 168 19.32 15.45 -2.79
N LEU A 169 18.41 14.81 -2.06
CA LEU A 169 17.01 15.28 -1.91
C LEU A 169 16.89 16.42 -0.89
N GLY A 170 17.97 16.75 -0.17
CA GLY A 170 17.96 17.75 0.90
C GLY A 170 17.09 17.33 2.08
N VAL A 171 17.04 16.02 2.38
CA VAL A 171 16.35 15.48 3.55
C VAL A 171 17.36 14.80 4.46
N ASP A 172 17.17 14.96 5.76
CA ASP A 172 17.95 14.25 6.75
C ASP A 172 17.65 12.74 6.69
N PHE A 173 18.71 11.93 6.76
CA PHE A 173 18.59 10.49 6.62
C PHE A 173 17.87 9.88 7.83
N ASP A 174 18.03 10.44 9.03
CA ASP A 174 17.32 9.94 10.21
C ASP A 174 15.82 10.24 10.09
N GLY A 175 15.44 11.38 9.51
CA GLY A 175 14.05 11.69 9.12
C GLY A 175 13.47 10.83 7.98
N VAL A 176 14.30 10.11 7.23
CA VAL A 176 13.89 9.06 6.27
C VAL A 176 13.74 7.71 6.98
N GLN A 177 14.57 7.43 7.98
CA GLN A 177 14.49 6.20 8.76
C GLN A 177 13.31 6.15 9.73
N GLN A 178 12.93 7.30 10.27
CA GLN A 178 11.80 7.39 11.19
C GLN A 178 10.49 7.36 10.39
N ALA A 179 9.59 6.44 10.76
CA ALA A 179 8.17 6.72 10.61
C ALA A 179 7.94 7.97 11.44
N ARG A 180 7.74 9.14 10.82
CA ARG A 180 7.24 10.30 11.57
C ARG A 180 6.00 9.79 12.30
N SER A 181 6.09 9.66 13.62
CA SER A 181 4.92 9.64 14.48
C SER A 181 4.08 10.80 13.98
N ALA A 182 2.91 10.50 13.44
CA ALA A 182 1.97 11.54 13.07
C ALA A 182 1.78 12.38 14.33
N GLU A 183 2.33 13.58 14.34
CA GLU A 183 1.97 14.59 15.32
C GLU A 183 0.46 14.77 15.12
N PRO A 184 -0.39 14.41 16.09
CA PRO A 184 -1.79 14.75 15.97
C PRO A 184 -1.86 16.28 15.78
N PRO A 185 -2.71 16.79 14.87
CA PRO A 185 -2.89 18.23 14.76
C PRO A 185 -3.19 18.76 16.16
N ALA A 186 -2.39 19.72 16.61
CA ALA A 186 -2.55 20.35 17.91
C ALA A 186 -4.01 20.74 18.08
N THR A 187 -4.71 20.07 18.99
CA THR A 187 -6.07 20.44 19.37
C THR A 187 -6.00 21.89 19.83
N PRO A 188 -6.71 22.84 19.18
CA PRO A 188 -6.83 24.16 19.75
C PRO A 188 -7.55 23.99 21.10
N GLN A 189 -6.85 24.29 22.18
CA GLN A 189 -7.44 24.43 23.51
C GLN A 189 -8.38 25.64 23.45
N SER A 190 -9.65 25.37 23.21
CA SER A 190 -10.74 26.30 23.51
C SER A 190 -11.56 25.65 24.62
N GLU A 191 -11.26 26.04 25.85
CA GLU A 191 -12.17 25.90 26.97
C GLU A 191 -13.43 26.72 26.66
N ALA A 192 -14.54 26.04 26.41
CA ALA A 192 -15.86 26.63 26.47
C ALA A 192 -16.63 25.97 27.62
N PRO A 193 -17.24 26.75 28.54
CA PRO A 193 -17.90 26.20 29.71
C PRO A 193 -19.15 25.42 29.32
N VAL A 194 -19.25 24.19 29.84
CA VAL A 194 -20.42 23.33 29.74
C VAL A 194 -21.57 23.96 30.53
N VAL A 195 -22.49 24.63 29.83
CA VAL A 195 -23.81 24.98 30.36
C VAL A 195 -24.72 23.78 30.12
N ARG A 196 -25.14 23.09 31.18
CA ARG A 196 -26.17 22.05 31.13
C ARG A 196 -27.55 22.71 31.03
N PRO A 197 -28.38 22.38 30.03
CA PRO A 197 -29.81 22.62 30.10
C PRO A 197 -30.48 21.46 30.84
N SER A 198 -31.32 21.83 31.80
CA SER A 198 -32.21 21.00 32.60
C SER A 198 -33.26 20.24 31.79
N ASP A 199 -33.69 19.14 32.38
CA ASP A 199 -34.78 18.21 32.06
C ASP A 199 -35.96 18.76 31.25
N GLY A 200 -36.41 17.96 30.26
CA GLY A 200 -37.61 18.19 29.47
C GLY A 200 -37.95 17.01 28.57
N GLU A 201 -38.96 16.25 28.99
CA GLU A 201 -39.59 15.04 28.44
C GLU A 201 -39.79 14.86 26.91
N ALA A 202 -39.64 13.58 26.51
CA ALA A 202 -40.55 12.74 25.72
C ALA A 202 -40.57 12.70 24.16
N SER A 203 -40.49 11.44 23.70
CA SER A 203 -41.26 10.79 22.62
C SER A 203 -40.71 10.70 21.18
N ALA A 204 -40.26 9.48 20.88
CA ALA A 204 -40.62 8.61 19.74
C ALA A 204 -40.80 9.19 18.33
N THR A 205 -40.00 8.70 17.37
CA THR A 205 -40.39 7.93 16.16
C THR A 205 -39.37 8.11 15.01
N GLY A 206 -39.12 7.04 14.26
CA GLY A 206 -38.70 7.11 12.85
C GLY A 206 -37.21 6.93 12.54
N PHE A 207 -36.81 5.69 12.23
CA PHE A 207 -35.65 5.40 11.40
C PHE A 207 -36.11 5.28 9.94
N PRO A 208 -35.70 6.17 9.01
CA PRO A 208 -35.75 5.87 7.59
C PRO A 208 -34.35 5.49 7.11
N GLY A 209 -34.27 4.38 6.36
CA GLY A 209 -33.06 3.93 5.71
C GLY A 209 -32.50 4.97 4.73
N SER A 210 -31.20 5.23 4.84
CA SER A 210 -30.44 5.98 3.85
C SER A 210 -29.64 5.01 2.98
N ALA A 211 -30.03 4.98 1.71
CA ALA A 211 -29.32 4.29 0.64
C ALA A 211 -27.89 4.82 0.50
N TRP A 212 -26.91 3.92 0.52
CA TRP A 212 -25.55 4.21 0.08
C TRP A 212 -25.57 4.46 -1.43
N ARG A 213 -25.36 5.71 -1.85
CA ARG A 213 -25.08 6.06 -3.26
C ARG A 213 -23.57 6.23 -3.41
N PRO A 214 -22.90 5.53 -4.35
CA PRO A 214 -21.51 5.84 -4.68
C PRO A 214 -21.44 7.20 -5.42
N PRO A 215 -20.38 8.00 -5.21
CA PRO A 215 -20.22 9.26 -5.93
C PRO A 215 -20.01 9.02 -7.43
N CYS A 216 -20.71 9.85 -8.22
CA CYS A 216 -20.71 9.87 -9.67
C CYS A 216 -19.29 9.92 -10.27
N ARG A 217 -19.02 8.98 -11.17
CA ARG A 217 -17.98 9.09 -12.21
C ARG A 217 -18.38 10.19 -13.19
N THR A 218 -17.74 11.34 -13.13
CA THR A 218 -17.67 12.27 -14.26
C THR A 218 -16.41 13.12 -14.12
N ALA A 219 -15.46 12.93 -15.04
CA ALA A 219 -14.53 13.92 -15.60
C ALA A 219 -13.11 13.39 -15.85
N TRP A 220 -12.95 12.29 -16.60
CA TRP A 220 -11.71 12.00 -17.34
C TRP A 220 -12.04 11.41 -18.70
N ARG A 221 -12.55 12.25 -19.61
CA ARG A 221 -12.55 12.03 -21.07
C ARG A 221 -12.90 13.35 -21.76
N ARG A 222 -11.87 14.13 -22.09
CA ARG A 222 -11.83 15.08 -23.22
C ARG A 222 -10.42 15.66 -23.27
N GLY A 223 -9.72 15.43 -24.39
CA GLY A 223 -8.43 16.06 -24.63
C GLY A 223 -7.44 15.30 -25.52
N LEU A 224 -7.89 14.50 -26.49
CA LEU A 224 -7.03 14.01 -27.59
C LEU A 224 -7.85 13.94 -28.88
N MET A 225 -8.09 15.12 -29.48
CA MET A 225 -8.19 15.33 -30.93
C MET A 225 -7.99 16.83 -31.16
N GLY A 226 -6.88 17.16 -31.82
CA GLY A 226 -6.38 18.50 -32.09
C GLY A 226 -4.91 18.43 -32.43
#